data_AF-A0A7L3M569-F1
#
_entry.id   AF-A0A7L3M569-F1
#
_cell.length_a   1.000
_cell.length_b   1.000
_cell.length_c   1.000
_cell.angle_alpha   90.00
_cell.angle_beta   90.00
_cell.angle_gamma   90.00
#
_symmetry.space_group_name_H-M   'P 1'
#
loop_
_entity.id
_entity.type
_entity.pdbx_description
1 polymer ?
#
loop_
_entity_poly.entity_id
_entity_poly.type
_entity_poly.pdbx_seq_one_letter_code
_entity_poly.pdbx_strand_id
1 'polypeptide(L)'
;QTWDPDLAKTAKAWAQKCVFKHNIYLKERGKCHPRFNFVGENIWTGSVSAFTVKGALASWYQEVEHYNYDTNGCSKVCGHYTQVVWATSYKVGCAVHFCPKVTYTTIPNAAHFICNYGPSGNYPVRPYKTGGACSEC
;
A
#
# COMPACT_ATOMS: atom_id res chain seq x y z
N GLN A 1 -1.15 -8.30 10.48
CA GLN A 1 0.09 -8.10 9.68
C GLN A 1 1.28 -7.98 10.62
N THR A 2 2.45 -8.50 10.25
CA THR A 2 3.72 -8.32 10.97
C THR A 2 4.75 -7.65 10.08
N TRP A 3 5.74 -6.99 10.67
CA TRP A 3 6.78 -6.29 9.91
C TRP A 3 7.66 -7.24 9.10
N ASP A 4 8.08 -6.78 7.93
CA ASP A 4 9.04 -7.46 7.06
C ASP A 4 10.14 -6.48 6.59
N PRO A 5 11.41 -6.71 6.96
CA PRO A 5 12.51 -5.82 6.60
C PRO A 5 12.85 -5.84 5.10
N ASP A 6 12.61 -6.95 4.38
CA ASP A 6 12.89 -7.03 2.94
C ASP A 6 11.87 -6.20 2.16
N LEU A 7 10.59 -6.23 2.57
CA LEU A 7 9.57 -5.32 2.02
C LEU A 7 9.89 -3.85 2.30
N ALA A 8 10.36 -3.53 3.52
CA ALA A 8 10.72 -2.16 3.87
C ALA A 8 11.94 -1.65 3.08
N LYS A 9 12.91 -2.54 2.79
CA LYS A 9 14.04 -2.25 1.92
C LYS A 9 13.58 -1.92 0.49
N THR A 10 12.66 -2.69 -0.07
CA THR A 10 12.08 -2.43 -1.39
C THR A 10 11.30 -1.11 -1.40
N ALA A 11 10.45 -0.87 -0.40
CA ALA A 11 9.71 0.39 -0.27
C ALA A 11 10.64 1.60 -0.19
N LYS A 12 11.75 1.49 0.57
CA LYS A 12 12.77 2.55 0.66
C LYS A 12 13.43 2.82 -0.69
N ALA A 13 13.86 1.77 -1.39
CA ALA A 13 14.50 1.90 -2.70
C ALA A 13 13.57 2.54 -3.75
N TRP A 14 12.27 2.23 -3.69
CA TRP A 14 11.29 2.83 -4.61
C TRP A 14 10.95 4.27 -4.22
N ALA A 15 10.74 4.56 -2.93
CA ALA A 15 10.43 5.92 -2.45
C ALA A 15 11.53 6.94 -2.77
N GLN A 16 12.79 6.51 -2.81
CA GLN A 16 13.94 7.35 -3.19
C GLN A 16 13.90 7.86 -4.64
N LYS A 17 13.11 7.23 -5.51
CA LYS A 17 12.96 7.70 -6.90
C LYS A 17 12.09 8.94 -7.00
N CYS A 18 11.30 9.27 -5.98
CA CYS A 18 10.39 10.42 -5.99
C CYS A 18 9.45 10.43 -7.21
N VAL A 19 8.84 9.29 -7.54
CA VAL A 19 7.90 9.16 -8.67
C VAL A 19 6.57 8.64 -8.14
N PHE A 20 5.47 9.35 -8.39
CA PHE A 20 4.13 8.88 -8.04
C PHE A 20 3.61 7.85 -9.05
N LYS A 21 4.27 6.69 -9.10
CA LYS A 21 3.89 5.50 -9.86
C LYS A 21 4.26 4.25 -9.09
N HIS A 22 3.51 3.17 -9.32
CA HIS A 22 3.81 1.88 -8.72
C HIS A 22 5.14 1.31 -9.18
N ASN A 23 5.77 0.54 -8.28
CA ASN A 23 6.98 -0.20 -8.60
C ASN A 23 6.72 -1.19 -9.74
N ILE A 24 7.48 -1.05 -10.83
CA ILE A 24 7.31 -1.86 -12.04
C ILE A 24 7.62 -3.34 -11.82
N TYR A 25 8.35 -3.68 -10.75
CA TYR A 25 8.79 -5.03 -10.44
C TYR A 25 7.85 -5.80 -9.48
N LEU A 26 6.71 -5.21 -9.06
CA LEU A 26 5.79 -5.83 -8.09
C LEU A 26 5.27 -7.20 -8.52
N LYS A 27 5.22 -7.45 -9.83
CA LYS A 27 4.77 -8.71 -10.44
C LYS A 27 5.92 -9.63 -10.87
N GLU A 28 7.16 -9.26 -10.60
CA GLU A 28 8.34 -10.04 -10.96
C GLU A 28 8.88 -10.82 -9.75
N ARG A 29 8.88 -12.16 -9.86
CA ARG A 29 9.35 -13.05 -8.80
C ARG A 29 10.80 -12.75 -8.43
N GLY A 30 11.07 -12.60 -7.15
CA GLY A 30 12.41 -12.39 -6.61
C GLY A 30 12.96 -10.96 -6.78
N LYS A 31 12.23 -10.04 -7.40
CA LYS A 31 12.68 -8.63 -7.55
C LYS A 31 12.35 -7.77 -6.34
N CYS A 32 11.11 -7.85 -5.85
CA CYS A 32 10.66 -7.05 -4.71
C CYS A 32 10.80 -7.77 -3.36
N HIS A 33 10.84 -9.10 -3.36
CA HIS A 33 10.96 -9.92 -2.15
C HIS A 33 11.49 -11.32 -2.50
N PRO A 34 12.34 -11.94 -1.66
CA PRO A 34 12.89 -13.27 -1.94
C PRO A 34 11.86 -14.40 -1.87
N ARG A 35 10.77 -14.24 -1.10
CA ARG A 35 9.78 -15.31 -0.85
C ARG A 35 8.39 -15.06 -1.44
N PHE A 36 8.01 -13.81 -1.66
CA PHE A 36 6.68 -13.49 -2.19
C PHE A 36 6.80 -13.37 -3.70
N ASN A 37 6.02 -14.16 -4.43
CA ASN A 37 6.03 -14.12 -5.89
C ASN A 37 5.58 -12.75 -6.41
N PHE A 38 4.58 -12.17 -5.74
CA PHE A 38 4.03 -10.85 -6.05
C PHE A 38 3.88 -10.04 -4.76
N VAL A 39 4.11 -8.73 -4.88
CA VAL A 39 4.10 -7.78 -3.75
C VAL A 39 3.05 -6.70 -4.03
N GLY A 40 2.22 -6.41 -3.03
CA GLY A 40 1.26 -5.30 -3.08
C GLY A 40 1.94 -3.98 -2.72
N GLU A 41 1.34 -2.85 -3.08
CA GLU A 41 1.92 -1.54 -2.80
C GLU A 41 0.85 -0.47 -2.61
N ASN A 42 1.00 0.31 -1.54
CA ASN A 42 0.30 1.58 -1.37
C ASN A 42 1.31 2.73 -1.36
N ILE A 43 0.92 3.85 -1.98
CA ILE A 43 1.73 5.06 -2.06
C ILE A 43 0.92 6.23 -1.49
N TRP A 44 1.57 7.04 -0.67
CA TRP A 44 1.05 8.31 -0.18
C TRP A 44 2.07 9.40 -0.48
N THR A 45 1.59 10.55 -0.94
CA THR A 45 2.41 11.74 -1.15
C THR A 45 1.68 12.96 -0.62
N GLY A 46 2.34 13.75 0.20
CA GLY A 46 1.82 14.99 0.73
C GLY A 46 2.95 15.90 1.21
N SER A 47 2.62 17.10 1.67
CA SER A 47 3.64 17.97 2.29
C SER A 47 4.27 17.27 3.50
N VAL A 48 5.55 17.56 3.78
CA VAL A 48 6.22 17.04 4.98
C VAL A 48 5.44 17.39 6.25
N SER A 49 4.87 18.59 6.33
CA SER A 49 4.07 19.04 7.48
C SER A 49 2.78 18.24 7.70
N ALA A 50 2.20 17.68 6.64
CA ALA A 50 0.99 16.87 6.73
C ALA A 50 1.28 15.40 7.04
N PHE A 51 2.55 14.97 6.94
CA PHE A 51 2.88 13.56 7.05
C PHE A 51 2.92 13.08 8.50
N THR A 52 2.11 12.06 8.76
CA THR A 52 2.31 11.13 9.86
C THR A 52 1.99 9.72 9.35
N VAL A 53 2.63 8.70 9.90
CA VAL A 53 2.32 7.30 9.54
C VAL A 53 0.83 7.01 9.77
N LYS A 54 0.30 7.42 10.94
CA LYS A 54 -1.13 7.26 11.27
C LYS A 54 -2.04 7.99 10.28
N GLY A 55 -1.69 9.21 9.89
CA GLY A 55 -2.47 10.00 8.94
C GLY A 55 -2.49 9.39 7.53
N ALA A 56 -1.33 8.92 7.04
CA ALA A 56 -1.26 8.24 5.75
C ALA A 56 -2.08 6.94 5.74
N LEU A 57 -1.95 6.10 6.78
CA LEU A 57 -2.74 4.88 6.93
C LEU A 57 -4.25 5.18 7.04
N ALA A 58 -4.62 6.21 7.79
CA ALA A 58 -6.02 6.64 7.89
C ALA A 58 -6.54 7.10 6.53
N SER A 59 -5.76 7.86 5.74
CA SER A 59 -6.18 8.31 4.41
C SER A 59 -6.42 7.15 3.44
N TRP A 60 -5.58 6.11 3.48
CA TRP A 60 -5.81 4.89 2.70
C TRP A 60 -7.06 4.13 3.18
N TYR A 61 -7.29 4.06 4.49
CA TYR A 61 -8.45 3.39 5.04
C TYR A 61 -9.77 4.11 4.72
N GLN A 62 -9.76 5.45 4.68
CA GLN A 62 -10.96 6.26 4.42
C GLN A 62 -11.59 6.02 3.05
N GLU A 63 -10.87 5.40 2.12
CA GLU A 63 -11.46 4.94 0.86
C GLU A 63 -12.60 3.91 1.05
N VAL A 64 -12.75 3.34 2.25
CA VAL A 64 -13.93 2.54 2.64
C VAL A 64 -15.25 3.27 2.37
N GLU A 65 -15.28 4.60 2.46
CA GLU A 65 -16.47 5.42 2.14
C GLU A 65 -16.92 5.30 0.67
N HIS A 66 -16.06 4.78 -0.20
CA HIS A 66 -16.31 4.61 -1.63
C HIS A 66 -16.38 3.14 -2.06
N TYR A 67 -16.18 2.21 -1.14
CA TYR A 67 -16.18 0.77 -1.39
C TYR A 67 -17.46 0.11 -0.89
N ASN A 68 -18.12 -0.65 -1.76
CA ASN A 68 -19.27 -1.49 -1.41
C ASN A 68 -18.83 -2.97 -1.42
N TYR A 69 -18.83 -3.59 -0.25
CA TYR A 69 -18.39 -4.97 -0.07
C TYR A 69 -19.32 -6.00 -0.75
N ASP A 70 -20.64 -5.77 -0.71
CA ASP A 70 -21.63 -6.71 -1.24
C ASP A 70 -21.49 -6.85 -2.76
N THR A 71 -21.33 -5.73 -3.45
CA THR A 71 -21.12 -5.69 -4.91
C THR A 71 -19.65 -5.84 -5.32
N ASN A 72 -18.71 -5.84 -4.35
CA ASN A 72 -17.28 -5.66 -4.59
C ASN A 72 -16.99 -4.41 -5.47
N GLY A 73 -17.86 -3.40 -5.38
CA GLY A 73 -17.83 -2.20 -6.22
C GLY A 73 -17.04 -1.07 -5.59
N CYS A 74 -16.43 -0.24 -6.42
CA CYS A 74 -15.75 0.98 -6.00
C CYS A 74 -16.25 2.16 -6.83
N SER A 75 -16.69 3.23 -6.18
CA SER A 75 -17.19 4.43 -6.86
C SER A 75 -16.10 5.45 -7.19
N LYS A 76 -14.91 5.34 -6.56
CA LYS A 76 -13.74 6.19 -6.82
C LYS A 76 -12.44 5.38 -6.77
N VAL A 77 -11.57 5.67 -5.79
CA VAL A 77 -10.35 4.91 -5.49
C VAL A 77 -10.62 4.14 -4.21
N CYS A 78 -10.38 2.83 -4.25
CA CYS A 78 -10.56 1.94 -3.11
C CYS A 78 -9.38 0.97 -2.90
N GLY A 79 -8.41 1.01 -3.82
CA GLY A 79 -7.31 0.06 -3.87
C GLY A 79 -6.39 0.14 -2.65
N HIS A 80 -6.25 1.33 -2.05
CA HIS A 80 -5.45 1.47 -0.85
C HIS A 80 -6.16 0.84 0.34
N TYR A 81 -7.47 1.12 0.49
CA TYR A 81 -8.30 0.49 1.53
C TYR A 81 -8.29 -1.03 1.39
N THR A 82 -8.61 -1.57 0.22
CA THR A 82 -8.71 -3.03 0.02
C THR A 82 -7.37 -3.72 0.32
N GLN A 83 -6.24 -3.10 -0.03
CA GLN A 83 -4.92 -3.65 0.32
C GLN A 83 -4.64 -3.61 1.83
N VAL A 84 -5.03 -2.53 2.52
CA VAL A 84 -4.84 -2.41 3.98
C VAL A 84 -5.58 -3.53 4.73
N VAL A 85 -6.80 -3.85 4.30
CA VAL A 85 -7.66 -4.87 4.92
C VAL A 85 -7.57 -6.26 4.24
N TRP A 86 -6.58 -6.47 3.37
CA TRP A 86 -6.47 -7.72 2.61
C TRP A 86 -6.11 -8.90 3.51
N ALA A 87 -7.01 -9.85 3.67
CA ALA A 87 -6.92 -10.92 4.67
C ALA A 87 -5.67 -11.78 4.52
N THR A 88 -5.25 -12.06 3.29
CA THR A 88 -4.09 -12.92 3.03
C THR A 88 -2.76 -12.17 3.05
N SER A 89 -2.75 -10.83 3.04
CA SER A 89 -1.52 -10.04 3.16
C SER A 89 -1.13 -9.96 4.63
N TYR A 90 -0.15 -10.78 5.04
CA TYR A 90 0.23 -10.91 6.46
C TYR A 90 1.57 -10.24 6.81
N LYS A 91 2.35 -9.82 5.80
CA LYS A 91 3.59 -9.05 5.95
C LYS A 91 3.45 -7.64 5.37
N VAL A 92 4.08 -6.68 6.03
CA VAL A 92 4.16 -5.29 5.57
C VAL A 92 5.52 -4.70 5.86
N GLY A 93 6.03 -3.89 4.94
CA GLY A 93 7.24 -3.10 5.13
C GLY A 93 7.09 -1.75 4.44
N CYS A 94 7.43 -0.68 5.15
CA CYS A 94 7.21 0.69 4.69
C CYS A 94 8.45 1.56 4.76
N ALA A 95 8.47 2.65 4.00
CA ALA A 95 9.48 3.69 4.08
C ALA A 95 8.90 5.05 3.70
N VAL A 96 9.44 6.11 4.29
CA VAL A 96 9.19 7.49 3.85
C VAL A 96 10.49 8.09 3.32
N HIS A 97 10.39 8.86 2.25
CA HIS A 97 11.50 9.65 1.71
C HIS A 97 11.07 11.11 1.53
N PHE A 98 11.97 12.04 1.84
CA PHE A 98 11.79 13.44 1.51
C PHE A 98 12.12 13.66 0.03
N CYS A 99 11.19 14.28 -0.69
CA CYS A 99 11.33 14.59 -2.10
C CYS A 99 11.13 16.10 -2.31
N PRO A 100 12.15 16.85 -2.79
CA PRO A 100 11.95 18.26 -3.17
C PRO A 100 10.80 18.44 -4.16
N LYS A 101 10.62 17.45 -5.05
CA LYS A 101 9.49 17.31 -5.96
C LYS A 101 9.24 15.83 -6.22
N VAL A 102 7.98 15.41 -6.27
CA VAL A 102 7.59 14.06 -6.73
C VAL A 102 7.05 14.16 -8.16
N THR A 103 7.61 13.40 -9.09
CA THR A 103 7.16 13.37 -10.50
C THR A 103 5.68 12.96 -10.57
N TYR A 104 4.94 13.60 -11.48
CA TYR A 104 3.48 13.47 -11.64
C TYR A 104 2.64 14.07 -10.51
N THR A 105 3.26 14.88 -9.64
CA THR A 105 2.57 15.68 -8.63
C THR A 105 3.03 17.14 -8.71
N THR A 106 2.24 18.04 -8.14
CA THR A 106 2.57 19.47 -8.00
C THR A 106 3.07 19.84 -6.61
N ILE A 107 3.25 18.85 -5.71
CA ILE A 107 3.57 19.07 -4.31
C ILE A 107 5.09 19.28 -4.16
N PRO A 108 5.54 20.47 -3.73
CA PRO A 108 6.95 20.68 -3.39
C PRO A 108 7.23 20.15 -1.97
N ASN A 109 8.49 19.85 -1.68
CA ASN A 109 8.95 19.46 -0.34
C ASN A 109 8.03 18.39 0.29
N ALA A 110 7.85 17.29 -0.45
CA ALA A 110 6.91 16.25 -0.13
C ALA A 110 7.54 15.15 0.73
N ALA A 111 6.75 14.59 1.63
CA ALA A 111 6.98 13.27 2.18
C ALA A 111 6.33 12.25 1.24
N HIS A 112 7.14 11.33 0.74
CA HIS A 112 6.72 10.25 -0.15
C HIS A 112 6.80 8.92 0.60
N PHE A 113 5.65 8.40 1.00
CA PHE A 113 5.51 7.25 1.89
C PHE A 113 4.97 6.06 1.12
N ILE A 114 5.67 4.93 1.20
CA ILE A 114 5.34 3.71 0.47
C ILE A 114 5.28 2.56 1.46
N CYS A 115 4.26 1.72 1.35
CA CYS A 115 4.18 0.43 2.03
C CYS A 115 4.04 -0.68 1.01
N ASN A 116 4.87 -1.72 1.14
CA ASN A 116 4.75 -2.95 0.39
C ASN A 116 4.15 -4.07 1.25
N TYR A 117 3.32 -4.92 0.63
CA TYR A 117 2.52 -5.95 1.29
C TYR A 117 2.81 -7.34 0.71
N GLY A 118 2.90 -8.35 1.59
CA GLY A 118 3.24 -9.71 1.21
C GLY A 118 2.28 -10.76 1.80
N PRO A 119 1.75 -11.67 0.98
CA PRO A 119 1.65 -11.60 -0.48
C PRO A 119 0.81 -10.40 -0.94
N SER A 120 0.87 -10.08 -2.24
CA SER A 120 0.02 -9.04 -2.86
C SER A 120 -1.47 -9.27 -2.59
N GLY A 121 -2.20 -8.18 -2.37
CA GLY A 121 -3.66 -8.16 -2.38
C GLY A 121 -4.22 -7.64 -3.70
N ASN A 122 -5.42 -7.06 -3.64
CA ASN A 122 -6.12 -6.37 -4.73
C ASN A 122 -6.34 -7.23 -5.99
N TYR A 123 -6.59 -8.52 -5.78
CA TYR A 123 -7.17 -9.39 -6.81
C TYR A 123 -8.64 -9.01 -7.05
N PRO A 124 -9.26 -9.40 -8.18
CA PRO A 124 -10.66 -9.10 -8.50
C PRO A 124 -11.65 -9.96 -7.68
N VAL A 125 -11.45 -10.00 -6.37
CA VAL A 125 -12.26 -10.68 -5.35
C VAL A 125 -12.37 -9.76 -4.13
N ARG A 126 -13.19 -10.15 -3.15
CA ARG A 126 -13.33 -9.39 -1.91
C ARG A 126 -12.05 -9.45 -1.07
N PRO A 127 -11.70 -8.39 -0.33
CA PRO A 127 -10.44 -8.32 0.42
C PRO A 127 -10.39 -9.29 1.61
N TYR A 128 -11.54 -9.70 2.14
CA TYR A 128 -11.69 -10.66 3.22
C TYR A 128 -13.01 -11.42 3.07
N LYS A 129 -13.22 -12.45 3.88
CA LYS A 129 -14.51 -13.13 4.03
C LYS A 129 -15.29 -12.51 5.18
N THR A 130 -16.59 -12.36 5.03
CA THR A 130 -17.50 -11.96 6.12
C THR A 130 -17.80 -13.16 7.01
N GLY A 131 -17.89 -12.95 8.31
CA GLY A 131 -18.14 -14.00 9.29
C GLY A 131 -17.79 -13.55 10.71
N GLY A 132 -17.88 -14.49 11.65
CA GLY A 132 -17.39 -14.28 13.01
C GLY A 132 -15.89 -14.01 13.00
N ALA A 133 -15.42 -13.09 13.84
CA ALA A 133 -13.99 -12.81 13.94
C ALA A 133 -13.22 -14.09 14.28
N CYS A 134 -12.14 -14.36 13.53
CA CYS A 134 -11.28 -15.53 13.73
C CYS A 134 -11.96 -16.91 13.53
N SER A 135 -13.10 -17.00 12.84
CA SER A 135 -13.75 -18.29 12.57
C SER A 135 -13.02 -19.16 11.54
N GLU A 136 -12.07 -18.59 10.78
CA GLU A 136 -11.27 -19.24 9.74
C GLU A 136 -9.81 -18.73 9.76
N CYS A 137 -9.09 -18.92 10.87
CA CYS A 137 -7.68 -18.50 11.02
C CYS A 137 -6.67 -19.41 10.33
#